data_AF-A0A2V8CGY6-F1
#
_entry.id   AF-A0A2V8CGY6-F1
#
_cell.length_a   1.000
_cell.length_b   1.000
_cell.length_c   1.000
_cell.angle_alpha   90.00
_cell.angle_beta   90.00
_cell.angle_gamma   90.00
#
_symmetry.space_group_name_H-M   'P 1'
#
loop_
_entity.id
_entity.type
_entity.pdbx_description
1 polymer ?
#
loop_
_entity_poly.entity_id
_entity_poly.type
_entity_poly.pdbx_seq_one_letter_code
_entity_poly.pdbx_strand_id
1 'polypeptide(L)'
;EERRVTGGSTLTAKLKVRGTGLRPMLRAMIDDVPALAFVFEDPHSADVLVGEVPAGAHDLILFDGVQEVARTRRAVTIQSERSPQLLALGVFAELHERTARSIAAIRLSSSLEIVKVGPQRPDANGRWQRDAEMRVQCDPDPAGEGCVVGGFLLNAPRPPTLWLAVPSGEVVSFAVNELLPNTPPQFVTARVRLASAPEPLALVRVGDRDDILDERAATVIAVGSRHATDVDVTIRAGLDQSRDGRVYRGRAFKAGAPFRLSTDRYVLEGVVLEVGETRQGESK
;
A
#
# COMPACT_ATOMS: atom_id res chain seq x y z
N GLU A 1 14.08 3.53 -8.63
CA GLU A 1 14.93 4.48 -7.86
C GLU A 1 14.81 5.83 -8.54
N GLU A 2 14.00 6.72 -7.96
CA GLU A 2 13.67 8.01 -8.56
C GLU A 2 14.83 8.98 -8.32
N ARG A 3 15.60 9.26 -9.37
CA ARG A 3 16.77 10.14 -9.29
C ARG A 3 16.32 11.57 -9.57
N ARG A 4 16.00 12.34 -8.52
CA ARG A 4 15.71 13.77 -8.64
C ARG A 4 16.90 14.49 -9.29
N VAL A 5 16.66 15.18 -10.40
CA VAL A 5 17.66 16.04 -11.05
C VAL A 5 17.57 17.43 -10.42
N THR A 6 18.72 18.09 -10.25
CA THR A 6 18.87 19.42 -9.67
C THR A 6 17.99 20.42 -10.43
N GLY A 7 16.81 20.76 -9.88
CA GLY A 7 15.82 21.61 -10.57
C GLY A 7 14.35 21.33 -10.20
N GLY A 8 14.06 20.26 -9.46
CA GLY A 8 12.69 19.94 -9.01
C GLY A 8 11.85 19.14 -10.00
N SER A 9 12.36 18.87 -11.20
CA SER A 9 11.76 17.94 -12.16
C SER A 9 12.11 16.49 -11.83
N THR A 10 11.11 15.61 -11.85
CA THR A 10 11.22 14.15 -11.76
C THR A 10 11.85 13.59 -13.04
N LEU A 11 12.84 12.70 -12.88
CA LEU A 11 13.47 11.99 -14.00
C LEU A 11 12.73 10.68 -14.23
N THR A 12 12.04 10.56 -15.35
CA THR A 12 11.33 9.33 -15.73
C THR A 12 12.28 8.31 -16.36
N ALA A 13 13.20 8.76 -17.22
CA ALA A 13 14.14 7.86 -17.88
C ALA A 13 15.46 8.52 -18.28
N LYS A 14 16.51 7.71 -18.38
CA LYS A 14 17.77 8.05 -19.05
C LYS A 14 17.90 7.18 -20.28
N LEU A 15 17.85 7.80 -21.47
CA LEU A 15 17.93 7.11 -22.75
C LEU A 15 19.33 7.25 -23.35
N LYS A 16 19.90 6.13 -23.81
CA LYS A 16 21.12 6.14 -24.61
C LYS A 16 20.76 6.31 -26.08
N VAL A 17 21.16 7.42 -26.69
CA VAL A 17 20.96 7.67 -28.13
C VAL A 17 22.26 7.37 -28.86
N ARG A 18 22.15 6.64 -29.97
CA ARG A 18 23.26 6.30 -30.86
C ARG A 18 22.92 6.68 -32.29
N GLY A 19 23.90 7.19 -33.03
CA GLY A 19 23.70 7.63 -34.41
C GLY A 19 24.97 8.15 -35.06
N THR A 20 24.81 9.06 -36.00
CA THR A 20 25.90 9.79 -36.65
C THR A 20 25.56 11.28 -36.70
N GLY A 21 26.59 12.13 -36.64
CA GLY A 21 26.40 13.58 -36.73
C GLY A 21 25.75 14.20 -35.49
N LEU A 22 25.78 13.51 -34.35
CA LEU A 22 25.41 14.14 -33.08
C LEU A 22 26.39 15.27 -32.78
N ARG A 23 25.89 16.36 -32.23
CA ARG A 23 26.70 17.54 -31.89
C ARG A 23 26.24 18.16 -30.58
N PRO A 24 27.11 18.92 -29.90
CA PRO A 24 26.69 19.75 -28.78
C PRO A 24 25.50 20.66 -29.18
N MET A 25 24.67 21.00 -28.19
CA MET A 25 23.50 21.91 -28.33
C MET A 25 22.28 21.37 -29.07
N LEU A 26 22.29 20.12 -29.56
CA LEU A 26 21.06 19.47 -29.99
C LEU A 26 20.06 19.40 -28.82
N ARG A 27 18.78 19.52 -29.15
CA ARG A 27 17.67 19.35 -28.20
C ARG A 27 16.93 18.07 -28.54
N ALA A 28 16.55 17.32 -27.53
CA ALA A 28 15.71 16.15 -27.69
C ALA A 28 14.28 16.46 -27.21
N MET A 29 13.30 15.88 -27.89
CA MET A 29 11.90 15.85 -27.47
C MET A 29 11.38 14.42 -27.54
N ILE A 30 10.47 14.09 -26.63
CA ILE A 30 9.65 12.89 -26.67
C ILE A 30 8.24 13.33 -27.06
N ASP A 31 7.81 13.00 -28.28
CA ASP A 31 6.65 13.62 -28.93
C ASP A 31 6.70 15.17 -28.87
N ASP A 32 5.87 15.80 -28.04
CA ASP A 32 5.81 17.25 -27.83
C ASP A 32 6.45 17.71 -26.50
N VAL A 33 7.00 16.78 -25.71
CA VAL A 33 7.60 17.05 -24.40
C VAL A 33 9.12 17.25 -24.54
N PRO A 34 9.66 18.42 -24.16
CA PRO A 34 11.10 18.64 -24.15
C PRO A 34 11.82 17.72 -23.15
N ALA A 35 12.95 17.16 -23.57
CA ALA A 35 13.84 16.46 -22.65
C ALA A 35 14.45 17.42 -21.63
N LEU A 36 14.71 16.93 -20.41
CA LEU A 36 15.35 17.70 -19.33
C LEU A 36 16.80 18.04 -19.68
N ALA A 37 17.49 17.12 -20.35
CA ALA A 37 18.85 17.35 -20.83
C ALA A 37 19.20 16.49 -22.03
N PHE A 38 20.07 17.02 -22.87
CA PHE A 38 20.81 16.29 -23.89
C PHE A 38 22.30 16.36 -23.54
N VAL A 39 22.87 15.25 -23.10
CA VAL A 39 24.27 15.15 -22.68
C VAL A 39 25.04 14.54 -23.84
N PHE A 40 25.69 15.41 -24.62
CA PHE A 40 26.58 14.99 -25.69
C PHE A 40 27.80 14.27 -25.12
N GLU A 41 28.11 13.08 -25.65
CA GLU A 41 29.35 12.36 -25.33
C GLU A 41 30.33 12.45 -26.50
N ASP A 42 29.88 12.04 -27.69
CA ASP A 42 30.66 12.04 -28.91
C ASP A 42 29.74 12.12 -30.15
N PRO A 43 30.27 12.28 -31.39
CA PRO A 43 29.46 12.40 -32.60
C PRO A 43 28.55 11.20 -32.92
N HIS A 44 28.68 10.11 -32.18
CA HIS A 44 27.92 8.87 -32.32
C HIS A 44 27.06 8.53 -31.10
N SER A 45 27.23 9.22 -29.97
CA SER A 45 26.44 8.97 -28.77
C SER A 45 26.10 10.19 -27.92
N ALA A 46 24.90 10.16 -27.34
CA ALA A 46 24.46 11.09 -26.33
C ALA A 46 23.52 10.39 -25.33
N ASP A 47 23.44 10.93 -24.11
CA ASP A 47 22.40 10.57 -23.16
C ASP A 47 21.29 11.62 -23.17
N VAL A 48 20.04 11.17 -23.19
CA VAL A 48 18.85 12.03 -23.09
C VAL A 48 18.18 11.78 -21.76
N LEU A 49 18.05 12.83 -20.94
CA LEU A 49 17.32 12.78 -19.68
C LEU A 49 15.87 13.19 -19.94
N VAL A 50 14.94 12.29 -19.67
CA VAL A 50 13.51 12.45 -19.96
C VAL A 50 12.78 12.71 -18.65
N GLY A 51 11.99 13.79 -18.63
CA GLY A 51 11.09 14.10 -17.52
C GLY A 51 9.78 13.32 -17.64
N GLU A 52 8.71 13.81 -17.01
CA GLU A 52 7.41 13.17 -17.07
C GLU A 52 6.86 13.10 -18.50
N VAL A 53 6.67 11.87 -18.97
CA VAL A 53 6.04 11.54 -20.25
C VAL A 53 4.98 10.45 -19.97
N PRO A 54 3.78 10.51 -20.58
CA PRO A 54 2.78 9.47 -20.44
C PRO A 54 3.33 8.08 -20.78
N ALA A 55 2.70 7.02 -20.27
CA ALA A 55 3.06 5.67 -20.68
C ALA A 55 2.62 5.40 -22.14
N GLY A 56 3.45 4.68 -22.89
CA GLY A 56 3.17 4.40 -24.30
C GLY A 56 4.42 4.30 -25.17
N ALA A 57 4.18 4.19 -26.48
CA ALA A 57 5.23 4.28 -27.49
C ALA A 57 5.27 5.69 -28.06
N HIS A 58 6.43 6.33 -28.00
CA HIS A 58 6.65 7.73 -28.33
C HIS A 58 7.73 7.89 -29.38
N ASP A 59 7.66 8.99 -30.12
CA ASP A 59 8.70 9.41 -31.03
C ASP A 59 9.86 10.04 -30.24
N LEU A 60 11.10 9.74 -30.65
CA LEU A 60 12.27 10.53 -30.28
C LEU A 60 12.58 11.50 -31.41
N ILE A 61 12.61 12.79 -31.10
CA ILE A 61 12.86 13.85 -32.09
C ILE A 61 14.08 14.66 -31.65
N LEU A 62 14.99 14.92 -32.58
CA LEU A 62 16.15 15.78 -32.37
C LEU A 62 15.96 17.07 -33.14
N PHE A 63 16.25 18.19 -32.47
CA PHE A 63 16.21 19.52 -33.02
C PHE A 63 17.59 20.17 -32.95
N ASP A 64 17.90 20.96 -33.97
CA ASP A 64 18.93 21.99 -33.91
C ASP A 64 18.27 23.37 -33.98
N GLY A 65 18.36 24.11 -32.87
CA GLY A 65 17.55 25.32 -32.69
C GLY A 65 16.05 25.01 -32.77
N VAL A 66 15.42 25.44 -33.87
CA VAL A 66 13.99 25.22 -34.17
C VAL A 66 13.76 24.21 -35.29
N GLN A 67 14.82 23.68 -35.90
CA GLN A 67 14.73 22.76 -37.03
C GLN A 67 14.76 21.32 -36.53
N GLU A 68 13.73 20.53 -36.88
CA GLU A 68 13.76 19.07 -36.72
C GLU A 68 14.83 18.50 -37.65
N VAL A 69 15.84 17.83 -37.10
CA VAL A 69 16.96 17.24 -37.85
C VAL A 69 16.89 15.71 -37.90
N ALA A 70 16.18 15.09 -36.96
CA ALA A 70 15.93 13.66 -36.97
C ALA A 70 14.67 13.31 -36.18
N ARG A 71 13.98 12.26 -36.61
CA ARG A 71 12.87 11.65 -35.88
C ARG A 71 12.94 10.14 -36.01
N THR A 72 12.82 9.44 -34.89
CA THR A 72 12.64 7.99 -34.88
C THR A 72 11.28 7.70 -34.28
N ARG A 73 10.38 7.15 -35.10
CA ARG A 73 9.00 6.91 -34.70
C ARG A 73 8.91 5.74 -33.73
N ARG A 74 8.12 5.90 -32.66
CA ARG A 74 7.89 4.83 -31.65
C ARG A 74 9.17 4.22 -31.07
N ALA A 75 10.26 4.99 -31.03
CA ALA A 75 11.58 4.51 -30.62
C ALA A 75 11.70 4.35 -29.11
N VAL A 76 10.87 5.09 -28.36
CA VAL A 76 10.88 5.11 -26.90
C VAL A 76 9.59 4.48 -26.42
N THR A 77 9.70 3.44 -25.60
CA THR A 77 8.55 2.88 -24.90
C THR A 77 8.67 3.22 -23.42
N ILE A 78 7.83 4.14 -22.96
CA ILE A 78 7.69 4.42 -21.53
C ILE A 78 6.75 3.37 -20.97
N GLN A 79 7.28 2.51 -20.09
CA GLN A 79 6.46 1.54 -19.38
C GLN A 79 5.66 2.27 -18.31
N SER A 80 4.35 2.04 -18.27
CA SER A 80 3.58 2.32 -17.06
C SER A 80 4.10 1.34 -16.00
N GLU A 81 4.68 1.86 -14.92
CA GLU A 81 4.75 1.06 -13.71
C GLU A 81 3.31 0.68 -13.38
N ARG A 82 3.03 -0.62 -13.25
CA ARG A 82 1.68 -1.04 -12.81
C ARG A 82 1.44 -0.35 -11.48
N SER A 83 0.38 0.44 -11.42
CA SER A 83 -0.17 1.01 -10.21
C SER A 83 -0.09 -0.03 -9.08
N PRO A 84 0.61 0.28 -7.96
CA PRO A 84 0.80 -0.69 -6.89
C PRO A 84 -0.56 -1.18 -6.39
N GLN A 85 -0.63 -2.46 -6.06
CA GLN A 85 -1.81 -2.99 -5.39
C GLN A 85 -1.64 -2.87 -3.89
N LEU A 86 -2.67 -2.38 -3.21
CA LEU A 86 -2.78 -2.35 -1.76
C LEU A 86 -3.95 -3.22 -1.30
N LEU A 87 -3.94 -3.56 -0.02
CA LEU A 87 -5.07 -4.13 0.69
C LEU A 87 -5.72 -3.01 1.51
N ALA A 88 -6.98 -2.70 1.22
CA ALA A 88 -7.81 -1.81 2.01
C ALA A 88 -8.64 -2.64 2.99
N LEU A 89 -8.39 -2.44 4.28
CA LEU A 89 -9.21 -3.00 5.35
C LEU A 89 -10.27 -1.98 5.74
N GLY A 90 -11.49 -2.44 5.93
CA GLY A 90 -12.59 -1.55 6.21
C GLY A 90 -13.87 -2.28 6.56
N VAL A 91 -14.96 -1.51 6.63
CA VAL A 91 -16.29 -2.00 6.96
C VAL A 91 -17.30 -1.51 5.95
N PHE A 92 -18.12 -2.44 5.45
CA PHE A 92 -19.39 -2.11 4.81
C PHE A 92 -20.40 -1.76 5.89
N ALA A 93 -20.98 -0.57 5.83
CA ALA A 93 -21.87 -0.04 6.87
C ALA A 93 -23.31 0.13 6.36
N GLU A 94 -24.24 0.33 7.30
CA GLU A 94 -25.65 0.68 7.05
C GLU A 94 -26.40 -0.27 6.10
N LEU A 95 -26.03 -1.55 6.09
CA LEU A 95 -26.55 -2.52 5.14
C LEU A 95 -27.95 -3.02 5.54
N HIS A 96 -28.75 -3.31 4.52
CA HIS A 96 -29.89 -4.21 4.65
C HIS A 96 -29.41 -5.65 4.84
N GLU A 97 -30.16 -6.47 5.58
CA GLU A 97 -29.78 -7.87 5.86
C GLU A 97 -29.52 -8.68 4.58
N ARG A 98 -30.39 -8.54 3.57
CA ARG A 98 -30.24 -9.21 2.28
C ARG A 98 -28.92 -8.80 1.60
N THR A 99 -28.57 -7.52 1.64
CA THR A 99 -27.35 -6.99 1.05
C THR A 99 -26.12 -7.47 1.81
N ALA A 100 -26.16 -7.43 3.15
CA ALA A 100 -25.10 -7.96 4.00
C ALA A 100 -24.82 -9.45 3.69
N ARG A 101 -25.85 -10.26 3.49
CA ARG A 101 -25.68 -11.67 3.08
C ARG A 101 -25.09 -11.84 1.68
N SER A 102 -25.34 -10.91 0.77
CA SER A 102 -24.86 -10.98 -0.62
C SER A 102 -23.38 -10.60 -0.78
N ILE A 103 -22.80 -9.87 0.18
CA ILE A 103 -21.39 -9.49 0.13
C ILE A 103 -20.51 -10.73 0.31
N ALA A 104 -19.69 -11.02 -0.69
CA ALA A 104 -18.80 -12.15 -0.73
C ALA A 104 -17.48 -11.76 -1.40
N ALA A 105 -16.48 -12.63 -1.34
CA ALA A 105 -15.25 -12.45 -2.11
C ALA A 105 -15.59 -12.45 -3.61
N ILE A 106 -15.33 -11.34 -4.28
CA ILE A 106 -15.68 -11.13 -5.69
C ILE A 106 -14.87 -9.98 -6.27
N ARG A 107 -14.56 -10.09 -7.56
CA ARG A 107 -14.00 -8.97 -8.33
C ARG A 107 -15.13 -8.03 -8.75
N LEU A 108 -15.09 -6.79 -8.27
CA LEU A 108 -16.09 -5.76 -8.61
C LEU A 108 -15.71 -5.04 -9.91
N SER A 109 -14.42 -4.81 -10.14
CA SER A 109 -13.89 -4.17 -11.35
C SER A 109 -12.45 -4.64 -11.65
N SER A 110 -11.80 -4.08 -12.67
CA SER A 110 -10.38 -4.33 -12.93
C SER A 110 -9.44 -3.81 -11.83
N SER A 111 -9.88 -2.79 -11.07
CA SER A 111 -9.09 -2.12 -10.03
C SER A 111 -9.54 -2.46 -8.60
N LEU A 112 -10.64 -3.21 -8.43
CA LEU A 112 -11.26 -3.48 -7.13
C LEU A 112 -11.72 -4.94 -7.01
N GLU A 113 -11.26 -5.61 -5.96
CA GLU A 113 -11.64 -6.98 -5.63
C GLU A 113 -11.86 -7.12 -4.12
N ILE A 114 -13.01 -7.66 -3.72
CA ILE A 114 -13.23 -8.10 -2.34
C ILE A 114 -12.53 -9.45 -2.19
N VAL A 115 -11.49 -9.49 -1.35
CA VAL A 115 -10.67 -10.69 -1.14
C VAL A 115 -11.25 -11.55 -0.03
N LYS A 116 -11.65 -10.90 1.07
CA LYS A 116 -12.15 -11.56 2.27
C LYS A 116 -13.24 -10.73 2.91
N VAL A 117 -14.22 -11.41 3.51
CA VAL A 117 -15.34 -10.76 4.21
C VAL A 117 -15.47 -11.36 5.60
N GLY A 118 -15.62 -10.49 6.59
CA GLY A 118 -15.87 -10.84 7.98
C GLY A 118 -17.32 -11.28 8.25
N PRO A 119 -17.62 -11.62 9.51
CA PRO A 119 -18.97 -11.98 9.93
C PRO A 119 -19.95 -10.81 9.79
N GLN A 120 -21.24 -11.13 9.70
CA GLN A 120 -22.31 -10.15 9.78
C GLN A 120 -22.50 -9.72 11.24
N ARG A 121 -22.49 -8.42 11.49
CA ARG A 121 -22.74 -7.84 12.82
C ARG A 121 -23.81 -6.75 12.71
N PRO A 122 -24.71 -6.61 13.68
CA PRO A 122 -25.54 -5.42 13.77
C PRO A 122 -24.69 -4.21 14.16
N ASP A 123 -25.01 -3.04 13.62
CA ASP A 123 -24.50 -1.76 14.11
C ASP A 123 -25.39 -1.20 15.22
N ALA A 124 -25.00 -0.05 15.79
CA ALA A 124 -25.71 0.61 16.88
C ALA A 124 -27.15 1.01 16.51
N ASN A 125 -27.45 1.15 15.22
CA ASN A 125 -28.76 1.55 14.69
C ASN A 125 -29.60 0.33 14.26
N GLY A 126 -29.13 -0.89 14.51
CA GLY A 126 -29.80 -2.13 14.10
C GLY A 126 -29.71 -2.42 12.60
N ARG A 127 -28.88 -1.69 11.84
CA ARG A 127 -28.50 -2.07 10.47
C ARG A 127 -27.39 -3.10 10.52
N TRP A 128 -27.06 -3.69 9.37
CA TRP A 128 -26.01 -4.68 9.28
C TRP A 128 -24.71 -4.06 8.81
N GLN A 129 -23.60 -4.56 9.33
CA GLN A 129 -22.25 -4.21 8.90
C GLN A 129 -21.40 -5.47 8.72
N ARG A 130 -20.38 -5.37 7.86
CA ARG A 130 -19.43 -6.45 7.60
C ARG A 130 -18.04 -5.89 7.35
N ASP A 131 -17.05 -6.41 8.05
CA ASP A 131 -15.66 -6.12 7.73
C ASP A 131 -15.31 -6.73 6.38
N ALA A 132 -14.40 -6.10 5.64
CA ALA A 132 -13.84 -6.67 4.44
C ALA A 132 -12.39 -6.25 4.24
N GLU A 133 -11.68 -7.12 3.52
CA GLU A 133 -10.37 -6.87 2.95
C GLU A 133 -10.55 -6.77 1.45
N MET A 134 -10.19 -5.63 0.89
CA MET A 134 -10.30 -5.35 -0.54
C MET A 134 -8.92 -5.17 -1.13
N ARG A 135 -8.64 -5.85 -2.24
CA ARG A 135 -7.48 -5.53 -3.08
C ARG A 135 -7.86 -4.38 -3.98
N VAL A 136 -7.07 -3.31 -3.88
CA VAL A 136 -7.28 -2.07 -4.64
C VAL A 136 -6.04 -1.76 -5.45
N GLN A 137 -6.22 -1.36 -6.70
CA GLN A 137 -5.15 -0.83 -7.53
C GLN A 137 -5.04 0.67 -7.25
N CYS A 138 -3.90 1.11 -6.71
CA CYS A 138 -3.65 2.50 -6.38
C CYS A 138 -3.10 3.24 -7.58
N ASP A 139 -3.93 4.04 -8.23
CA ASP A 139 -3.43 4.97 -9.23
C ASP A 139 -2.74 6.14 -8.50
N PRO A 140 -1.52 6.52 -8.92
CA PRO A 140 -0.81 7.64 -8.31
C PRO A 140 -1.62 8.92 -8.54
N ASP A 141 -1.77 9.72 -7.47
CA ASP A 141 -2.41 11.02 -7.56
C ASP A 141 -1.63 11.93 -8.54
N PRO A 142 -2.25 12.41 -9.63
CA PRO A 142 -1.60 13.33 -10.56
C PRO A 142 -1.22 14.68 -9.93
N ALA A 143 -1.74 15.02 -8.75
CA ALA A 143 -1.38 16.22 -7.98
C ALA A 143 -0.32 15.97 -6.88
N GLY A 144 0.09 14.72 -6.64
CA GLY A 144 1.19 14.34 -5.73
C GLY A 144 0.81 13.52 -4.48
N GLU A 145 1.64 12.51 -4.19
CA GLU A 145 1.74 11.65 -2.97
C GLU A 145 0.44 11.04 -2.38
N GLY A 146 -0.58 10.79 -3.21
CA GLY A 146 -1.80 10.07 -2.83
C GLY A 146 -1.98 8.75 -3.57
N CYS A 147 -2.57 7.75 -2.91
CA CYS A 147 -3.23 6.65 -3.62
C CYS A 147 -4.68 7.07 -3.94
N VAL A 148 -5.05 7.08 -5.22
CA VAL A 148 -6.41 7.33 -5.67
C VAL A 148 -7.05 6.01 -6.11
N VAL A 149 -8.27 5.74 -5.64
CA VAL A 149 -9.07 4.58 -6.05
C VAL A 149 -10.47 5.03 -6.43
N GLY A 150 -10.83 4.86 -7.70
CA GLY A 150 -12.14 5.29 -8.20
C GLY A 150 -12.42 6.79 -8.00
N GLY A 151 -11.38 7.63 -7.99
CA GLY A 151 -11.48 9.07 -7.74
C GLY A 151 -11.37 9.50 -6.27
N PHE A 152 -11.22 8.56 -5.33
CA PHE A 152 -11.07 8.86 -3.90
C PHE A 152 -9.63 8.76 -3.43
N LEU A 153 -9.13 9.82 -2.77
CA LEU A 153 -7.83 9.83 -2.11
C LEU A 153 -7.87 8.98 -0.84
N LEU A 154 -7.07 7.92 -0.80
CA LEU A 154 -7.06 6.98 0.33
C LEU A 154 -6.19 7.42 1.52
N ASN A 155 -5.29 8.40 1.31
CA ASN A 155 -4.42 8.96 2.35
C ASN A 155 -5.01 10.22 3.04
N ALA A 156 -6.34 10.40 2.99
CA ALA A 156 -6.99 11.57 3.57
C ALA A 156 -7.01 11.52 5.12
N PRO A 157 -7.03 12.68 5.82
CA PRO A 157 -7.05 12.75 7.29
C PRO A 157 -8.33 12.18 7.94
N ARG A 158 -9.33 11.77 7.15
CA ARG A 158 -10.51 11.02 7.61
C ARG A 158 -10.56 9.70 6.85
N PRO A 159 -11.00 8.60 7.49
CA PRO A 159 -11.14 7.32 6.83
C PRO A 159 -12.02 7.50 5.57
N PRO A 160 -11.47 7.29 4.37
CA PRO A 160 -12.19 7.57 3.13
C PRO A 160 -13.33 6.56 2.98
N THR A 161 -14.48 7.04 2.53
CA THR A 161 -15.63 6.18 2.22
C THR A 161 -15.73 5.98 0.72
N LEU A 162 -15.64 4.72 0.29
CA LEU A 162 -15.86 4.32 -1.09
C LEU A 162 -17.34 3.99 -1.30
N TRP A 163 -17.90 4.41 -2.42
CA TRP A 163 -19.25 4.05 -2.85
C TRP A 163 -19.17 2.98 -3.93
N LEU A 164 -19.62 1.78 -3.60
CA LEU A 164 -19.37 0.58 -4.40
C LEU A 164 -20.69 -0.04 -4.86
N ALA A 165 -20.80 -0.29 -6.17
CA ALA A 165 -21.88 -1.13 -6.69
C ALA A 165 -21.56 -2.61 -6.36
N VAL A 166 -22.41 -3.23 -5.55
CA VAL A 166 -22.28 -4.64 -5.18
C VAL A 166 -23.19 -5.53 -6.05
N PRO A 167 -22.99 -6.86 -6.08
CA PRO A 167 -23.75 -7.76 -6.96
C PRO A 167 -25.29 -7.71 -6.79
N SER A 168 -25.80 -7.22 -5.65
CA SER A 168 -27.23 -6.97 -5.46
C SER A 168 -27.79 -5.84 -6.35
N GLY A 169 -26.92 -5.08 -7.02
CA GLY A 169 -27.27 -3.87 -7.77
C GLY A 169 -27.37 -2.60 -6.89
N GLU A 170 -27.25 -2.75 -5.57
CA GLU A 170 -27.26 -1.64 -4.63
C GLU A 170 -25.89 -0.97 -4.57
N VAL A 171 -25.87 0.35 -4.34
CA VAL A 171 -24.64 1.09 -4.05
C VAL A 171 -24.49 1.17 -2.54
N VAL A 172 -23.38 0.66 -2.02
CA VAL A 172 -23.10 0.59 -0.58
C VAL A 172 -21.86 1.41 -0.22
N SER A 173 -21.80 1.87 1.02
CA SER A 173 -20.62 2.54 1.56
C SER A 173 -19.63 1.52 2.13
N PHE A 174 -18.35 1.75 1.85
CA PHE A 174 -17.23 1.03 2.46
C PHE A 174 -16.27 2.05 3.08
N ALA A 175 -16.22 2.08 4.41
CA ALA A 175 -15.30 2.94 5.13
C ALA A 175 -13.93 2.25 5.24
N VAL A 176 -12.92 2.83 4.60
CA VAL A 176 -11.53 2.35 4.65
C VAL A 176 -10.92 2.79 5.97
N ASN A 177 -10.55 1.80 6.80
CA ASN A 177 -9.93 2.03 8.10
C ASN A 177 -8.40 2.01 8.02
N GLU A 178 -7.84 1.15 7.17
CA GLU A 178 -6.41 0.92 7.09
C GLU A 178 -6.00 0.47 5.68
N LEU A 179 -4.80 0.89 5.25
CA LEU A 179 -4.16 0.44 4.01
C LEU A 179 -2.92 -0.37 4.36
N LEU A 180 -2.80 -1.55 3.75
CA LEU A 180 -1.68 -2.45 3.91
C LEU A 180 -1.04 -2.76 2.56
N PRO A 181 0.26 -3.09 2.52
CA PRO A 181 0.89 -3.63 1.32
C PRO A 181 0.22 -4.94 0.88
N ASN A 182 -0.02 -5.12 -0.42
CA ASN A 182 -0.49 -6.40 -0.99
C ASN A 182 0.67 -7.40 -1.20
N THR A 183 1.58 -7.48 -0.23
CA THR A 183 2.67 -8.46 -0.20
C THR A 183 2.42 -9.47 0.91
N PRO A 184 2.84 -10.74 0.79
CA PRO A 184 2.75 -11.69 1.90
C PRO A 184 3.53 -11.17 3.12
N PRO A 185 2.95 -11.22 4.33
CA PRO A 185 3.62 -10.75 5.53
C PRO A 185 4.68 -11.75 6.01
N GLN A 186 5.66 -11.23 6.75
CA GLN A 186 6.69 -12.03 7.39
C GLN A 186 6.31 -12.30 8.85
N PHE A 187 6.02 -13.55 9.16
CA PHE A 187 5.59 -13.93 10.51
C PHE A 187 6.76 -14.00 11.49
N VAL A 188 6.65 -13.29 12.60
CA VAL A 188 7.61 -13.36 13.71
C VAL A 188 6.92 -13.77 15.00
N THR A 189 7.71 -14.26 15.94
CA THR A 189 7.30 -14.37 17.34
C THR A 189 7.88 -13.20 18.13
N ALA A 190 7.10 -12.56 18.98
CA ALA A 190 7.56 -11.43 19.80
C ALA A 190 7.02 -11.54 21.23
N ARG A 191 7.82 -11.10 22.20
CA ARG A 191 7.37 -10.93 23.57
C ARG A 191 6.93 -9.49 23.77
N VAL A 192 5.73 -9.32 24.31
CA VAL A 192 5.08 -8.02 24.52
C VAL A 192 4.63 -7.93 25.97
N ARG A 193 4.83 -6.78 26.60
CA ARG A 193 4.22 -6.46 27.89
C ARG A 193 2.99 -5.61 27.66
N LEU A 194 1.82 -6.15 27.95
CA LEU A 194 0.56 -5.41 27.95
C LEU A 194 0.34 -4.80 29.34
N ALA A 195 -0.12 -3.56 29.41
CA ALA A 195 -0.33 -2.85 30.67
C ALA A 195 -1.74 -2.28 30.74
N SER A 196 -2.42 -2.51 31.87
CA SER A 196 -3.77 -1.99 32.16
C SER A 196 -4.15 -2.25 33.63
N ALA A 197 -5.39 -2.00 34.00
CA ALA A 197 -5.97 -2.44 35.26
C ALA A 197 -6.05 -3.99 35.33
N PRO A 198 -6.08 -4.60 36.53
CA PRO A 198 -6.11 -6.06 36.70
C PRO A 198 -7.26 -6.75 35.96
N GLU A 199 -8.44 -6.11 35.92
CA GLU A 199 -9.66 -6.66 35.34
C GLU A 199 -9.53 -6.97 33.82
N PRO A 200 -9.18 -6.01 32.93
CA PRO A 200 -8.88 -6.31 31.53
C PRO A 200 -7.73 -7.31 31.32
N LEU A 201 -6.67 -7.22 32.13
CA LEU A 201 -5.52 -8.13 32.00
C LEU A 201 -5.92 -9.58 32.26
N ALA A 202 -6.83 -9.84 33.20
CA ALA A 202 -7.33 -11.17 33.51
C ALA A 202 -8.07 -11.84 32.32
N LEU A 203 -8.53 -11.05 31.34
CA LEU A 203 -9.24 -11.56 30.16
C LEU A 203 -8.30 -12.12 29.08
N VAL A 204 -7.03 -11.74 29.10
CA VAL A 204 -6.02 -12.14 28.11
C VAL A 204 -5.82 -13.66 28.13
N ARG A 205 -5.90 -14.32 26.97
CA ARG A 205 -5.76 -15.78 26.84
C ARG A 205 -4.97 -16.14 25.58
N VAL A 206 -4.41 -17.35 25.58
CA VAL A 206 -3.86 -17.95 24.36
C VAL A 206 -4.99 -18.09 23.33
N GLY A 207 -4.70 -17.73 22.09
CA GLY A 207 -5.67 -17.69 20.99
C GLY A 207 -6.30 -16.31 20.77
N ASP A 208 -6.10 -15.35 21.68
CA ASP A 208 -6.57 -13.98 21.48
C ASP A 208 -5.91 -13.38 20.24
N ARG A 209 -6.72 -12.88 19.32
CA ARG A 209 -6.30 -12.37 18.02
C ARG A 209 -6.69 -10.91 17.89
N ASP A 210 -5.78 -10.09 17.38
CA ASP A 210 -6.05 -8.70 17.06
C ASP A 210 -7.26 -8.60 16.11
N ASP A 211 -8.17 -7.66 16.37
CA ASP A 211 -9.46 -7.49 15.68
C ASP A 211 -9.26 -6.86 14.30
N ILE A 212 -8.59 -7.60 13.44
CA ILE A 212 -8.45 -7.33 12.01
C ILE A 212 -8.68 -8.60 11.21
N LEU A 213 -9.24 -8.42 10.02
CA LEU A 213 -9.57 -9.52 9.13
C LEU A 213 -8.34 -10.15 8.46
N ASP A 214 -7.28 -9.36 8.26
CA ASP A 214 -6.04 -9.74 7.56
C ASP A 214 -5.23 -10.82 8.32
N GLU A 215 -4.40 -11.56 7.59
CA GLU A 215 -3.55 -12.60 8.16
C GLU A 215 -2.41 -12.06 9.05
N ARG A 216 -2.06 -10.78 8.93
CA ARG A 216 -1.07 -10.10 9.79
C ARG A 216 -1.47 -10.08 11.26
N ALA A 217 -2.77 -10.19 11.56
CA ALA A 217 -3.33 -10.08 12.91
C ALA A 217 -2.48 -10.81 13.96
N ALA A 218 -1.96 -10.06 14.91
CA ALA A 218 -1.21 -10.62 16.02
C ALA A 218 -2.10 -11.61 16.78
N THR A 219 -1.55 -12.77 17.13
CA THR A 219 -2.24 -13.79 17.92
C THR A 219 -1.40 -14.14 19.13
N VAL A 220 -1.99 -14.10 20.31
CA VAL A 220 -1.36 -14.54 21.56
C VAL A 220 -1.16 -16.05 21.51
N ILE A 221 0.10 -16.48 21.48
CA ILE A 221 0.48 -17.90 21.44
C ILE A 221 0.94 -18.43 22.81
N ALA A 222 1.34 -17.54 23.72
CA ALA A 222 1.61 -17.88 25.11
C ALA A 222 1.32 -16.70 26.03
N VAL A 223 0.89 -16.99 27.26
CA VAL A 223 0.73 -16.00 28.33
C VAL A 223 1.76 -16.32 29.41
N GLY A 224 2.61 -15.36 29.73
CA GLY A 224 3.66 -15.45 30.73
C GLY A 224 3.24 -14.88 32.09
N SER A 225 4.19 -14.24 32.75
CA SER A 225 4.01 -13.65 34.08
C SER A 225 2.89 -12.62 34.08
N ARG A 226 2.01 -12.72 35.08
CA ARG A 226 0.97 -11.74 35.38
C ARG A 226 1.35 -10.98 36.64
N HIS A 227 1.32 -9.66 36.54
CA HIS A 227 1.50 -8.73 37.63
C HIS A 227 0.21 -7.94 37.83
N ALA A 228 0.18 -7.10 38.87
CA ALA A 228 -1.02 -6.30 39.17
C ALA A 228 -1.40 -5.35 38.03
N THR A 229 -0.42 -4.85 37.28
CA THR A 229 -0.60 -3.80 36.27
C THR A 229 -0.17 -4.20 34.88
N ASP A 230 0.34 -5.41 34.70
CA ASP A 230 0.85 -5.86 33.42
C ASP A 230 0.83 -7.39 33.27
N VAL A 231 0.86 -7.84 32.01
CA VAL A 231 1.04 -9.24 31.64
C VAL A 231 2.02 -9.34 30.48
N ASP A 232 3.01 -10.21 30.62
CA ASP A 232 3.88 -10.59 29.52
C ASP A 232 3.16 -11.62 28.65
N VAL A 233 3.08 -11.38 27.35
CA VAL A 233 2.54 -12.31 26.35
C VAL A 233 3.56 -12.57 25.26
N THR A 234 3.49 -13.76 24.67
CA THR A 234 4.18 -14.05 23.42
C THR A 234 3.14 -14.06 22.31
N ILE A 235 3.38 -13.28 21.25
CA ILE A 235 2.51 -13.18 20.09
C ILE A 235 3.20 -13.72 18.84
N ARG A 236 2.40 -14.26 17.91
CA ARG A 236 2.78 -14.44 16.50
C ARG A 236 2.14 -13.30 15.71
N ALA A 237 2.91 -12.51 14.98
CA ALA A 237 2.42 -11.38 14.19
C ALA A 237 3.02 -11.38 12.78
N GLY A 238 2.22 -11.02 11.77
CA GLY A 238 2.71 -10.80 10.41
C GLY A 238 3.19 -9.37 10.25
N LEU A 239 4.43 -9.21 9.80
CA LEU A 239 5.07 -7.90 9.64
C LEU A 239 5.32 -7.59 8.17
N ASP A 240 5.23 -6.31 7.83
CA ASP A 240 5.64 -5.79 6.54
C ASP A 240 7.07 -5.26 6.60
N GLN A 241 7.75 -5.32 5.47
CA GLN A 241 9.05 -4.69 5.29
C GLN A 241 8.86 -3.24 4.84
N SER A 242 9.43 -2.32 5.59
CA SER A 242 9.54 -0.90 5.24
C SER A 242 11.00 -0.50 5.12
N ARG A 243 11.27 0.65 4.51
CA ARG A 243 12.61 1.23 4.39
C ARG A 243 13.28 1.41 5.76
N ASP A 244 12.50 1.73 6.78
CA ASP A 244 12.98 1.97 8.15
C ASP A 244 12.96 0.71 9.04
N GLY A 245 12.70 -0.46 8.44
CA GLY A 245 12.66 -1.75 9.10
C GLY A 245 11.28 -2.39 9.10
N ARG A 246 11.08 -3.36 10.00
CA ARG A 246 9.82 -4.12 10.07
C ARG A 246 8.72 -3.27 10.71
N VAL A 247 7.53 -3.34 10.14
CA VAL A 247 6.34 -2.65 10.65
C VAL A 247 5.20 -3.63 10.87
N TYR A 248 4.42 -3.39 11.92
CA TYR A 248 3.13 -4.02 12.16
C TYR A 248 2.08 -2.93 11.98
N ARG A 249 1.19 -3.08 10.97
CA ARG A 249 0.06 -2.15 10.78
C ARG A 249 0.49 -0.68 10.67
N GLY A 250 1.52 -0.44 9.85
CA GLY A 250 2.12 0.89 9.64
C GLY A 250 2.98 1.42 10.79
N ARG A 251 3.12 0.70 11.91
CA ARG A 251 3.90 1.13 13.07
C ARG A 251 5.20 0.34 13.18
N ALA A 252 6.29 1.01 13.55
CA ALA A 252 7.58 0.36 13.76
C ALA A 252 7.46 -0.80 14.76
N PHE A 253 7.98 -1.96 14.40
CA PHE A 253 7.92 -3.16 15.23
C PHE A 253 9.32 -3.63 15.63
N LYS A 254 9.77 -3.18 16.80
CA LYS A 254 11.08 -3.45 17.39
C LYS A 254 10.99 -3.37 18.91
N ALA A 255 11.99 -3.88 19.63
CA ALA A 255 12.06 -3.74 21.08
C ALA A 255 11.93 -2.27 21.52
N GLY A 256 11.11 -2.02 22.53
CA GLY A 256 10.74 -0.70 23.05
C GLY A 256 9.63 0.01 22.26
N ALA A 257 9.18 -0.52 21.12
CA ALA A 257 8.09 0.10 20.36
C ALA A 257 6.72 -0.11 21.06
N PRO A 258 5.80 0.87 20.98
CA PRO A 258 4.44 0.70 21.48
C PRO A 258 3.71 -0.39 20.68
N PHE A 259 2.87 -1.14 21.38
CA PHE A 259 2.04 -2.18 20.80
C PHE A 259 0.63 -2.12 21.36
N ARG A 260 -0.37 -2.30 20.49
CA ARG A 260 -1.77 -2.33 20.85
C ARG A 260 -2.35 -3.67 20.45
N LEU A 261 -3.00 -4.36 21.38
CA LEU A 261 -3.81 -5.54 21.12
C LEU A 261 -5.28 -5.17 21.29
N SER A 262 -6.05 -5.20 20.22
CA SER A 262 -7.50 -4.95 20.25
C SER A 262 -8.23 -6.25 19.98
N THR A 263 -9.17 -6.63 20.83
CA THR A 263 -10.05 -7.78 20.65
C THR A 263 -11.49 -7.33 20.83
N ASP A 264 -12.45 -8.23 20.63
CA ASP A 264 -13.85 -8.01 20.97
C ASP A 264 -14.09 -7.78 22.48
N ARG A 265 -13.18 -8.26 23.33
CA ARG A 265 -13.31 -8.22 24.80
C ARG A 265 -12.52 -7.11 25.47
N TYR A 266 -11.46 -6.61 24.84
CA TYR A 266 -10.59 -5.59 25.44
C TYR A 266 -9.75 -4.88 24.40
N VAL A 267 -9.24 -3.70 24.78
CA VAL A 267 -8.16 -3.01 24.11
C VAL A 267 -7.06 -2.76 25.12
N LEU A 268 -5.86 -3.28 24.85
CA LEU A 268 -4.71 -3.15 25.72
C LEU A 268 -3.56 -2.50 24.95
N GLU A 269 -2.93 -1.52 25.60
CA GLU A 269 -1.68 -0.91 25.14
C GLU A 269 -0.51 -1.56 25.87
N GLY A 270 0.68 -1.48 25.28
CA GLY A 270 1.85 -2.16 25.79
C GLY A 270 3.11 -1.81 25.02
N VAL A 271 4.16 -2.58 25.27
CA VAL A 271 5.46 -2.42 24.63
C VAL A 271 6.01 -3.74 24.16
N VAL A 272 6.62 -3.75 22.99
CA VAL A 272 7.38 -4.90 22.49
C VAL A 272 8.65 -5.02 23.33
N LEU A 273 8.84 -6.12 24.03
CA LEU A 273 10.04 -6.39 24.82
C LEU A 273 11.16 -6.96 23.94
N GLU A 274 10.80 -7.89 23.07
CA GLU A 274 11.74 -8.64 22.24
C GLU A 274 11.05 -9.10 20.96
N VAL A 275 11.80 -9.16 19.85
CA VAL A 275 11.34 -9.72 18.58
C VAL A 275 12.24 -10.89 18.23
N GLY A 276 11.69 -12.10 18.26
CA GLY A 276 12.37 -13.31 17.84
C GLY A 276 12.56 -13.37 16.33
N GLU A 277 13.48 -14.22 15.89
CA GLU A 277 13.73 -14.47 14.48
C GLU A 277 12.66 -15.38 13.86
N THR A 278 12.38 -15.13 12.58
CA THR A 278 11.47 -15.89 11.73
C THR A 278 11.95 -17.35 11.65
N ARG A 279 11.27 -18.30 12.30
CA ARG A 279 11.46 -19.71 11.96
C ARG A 279 10.74 -19.98 10.64
N GLN A 280 11.48 -19.91 9.55
CA GLN A 280 11.02 -20.25 8.22
C GLN A 280 10.89 -21.78 8.15
N GLY A 281 9.67 -22.29 8.33
CA GLY A 281 9.41 -23.72 8.17
C GLY A 281 8.28 -24.21 9.06
N GLU A 282 7.05 -24.10 8.55
CA GLU A 282 5.98 -25.10 8.74
C GLU A 282 4.85 -24.73 7.78
N SER A 283 5.08 -24.99 6.49
CA SER A 283 3.97 -25.25 5.57
C SER A 283 3.34 -26.57 5.98
N LYS A 284 2.05 -26.53 6.27
CA LYS A 284 1.15 -27.68 6.08
C LYS A 284 0.29 -27.41 4.88
#